data_AF-A0A353PW15-F1
#
_entry.id   AF-A0A353PW15-F1
#
_cell.length_a   1.000
_cell.length_b   1.000
_cell.length_c   1.000
_cell.angle_alpha   90.00
_cell.angle_beta   90.00
_cell.angle_gamma   90.00
#
_symmetry.space_group_name_H-M   'P 1'
#
loop_
_entity.id
_entity.type
_entity.pdbx_description
1 polymer ?
#
loop_
_entity_poly.entity_id
_entity_poly.type
_entity_poly.pdbx_seq_one_letter_code
_entity_poly.pdbx_strand_id
1 'polypeptide(L)'
;FAKGYESKVLSIFDEIPGQLSKHEKKFSLASLSKAARFREYEDAFIWLDEAMIVNICFNASDPSPGLSLYKNTLSLKLYMADTGLLLSHAFNESSGMSKEIAKHIVEDKLEFNHGMIFENIVAQMLRAKGKKLYFYSRTDTKNHENTMEIDFLIYDTTKTGKISPIEVKS
;
A
#
# COMPACT_ATOMS: atom_id res chain seq x y z
N PHE A 1 -7.26 -20.60 8.39
CA PHE A 1 -8.42 -19.73 8.69
C PHE A 1 -8.08 -18.85 9.88
N ALA A 2 -8.38 -17.55 9.82
CA ALA A 2 -8.06 -16.53 10.83
C ALA A 2 -8.90 -16.67 12.11
N LYS A 3 -8.85 -17.83 12.77
CA LYS A 3 -9.76 -18.19 13.86
C LYS A 3 -9.58 -17.26 15.07
N GLY A 4 -10.61 -16.47 15.39
CA GLY A 4 -10.61 -15.56 16.55
C GLY A 4 -10.26 -14.10 16.26
N TYR A 5 -9.99 -13.74 15.00
CA TYR A 5 -9.76 -12.34 14.57
C TYR A 5 -10.28 -12.05 13.15
N GLU A 6 -11.25 -12.83 12.68
CA GLU A 6 -11.86 -12.74 11.36
C GLU A 6 -12.42 -11.34 11.07
N SER A 7 -13.12 -10.75 12.05
CA SER A 7 -13.68 -9.41 11.91
C SER A 7 -12.61 -8.35 11.70
N LYS A 8 -11.43 -8.51 12.31
CA LYS A 8 -10.31 -7.59 12.13
C LYS A 8 -9.72 -7.72 10.73
N VAL A 9 -9.53 -8.96 10.25
CA VAL A 9 -9.07 -9.22 8.88
C VAL A 9 -10.00 -8.59 7.86
N LEU A 10 -11.32 -8.84 7.98
CA LEU A 10 -12.32 -8.27 7.09
C LEU A 10 -12.32 -6.75 7.16
N SER A 11 -12.29 -6.16 8.36
CA SER A 11 -12.27 -4.70 8.50
C SER A 11 -11.05 -4.05 7.85
N ILE A 12 -9.87 -4.67 7.94
CA ILE A 12 -8.67 -4.18 7.24
C ILE A 12 -8.87 -4.30 5.73
N PHE A 13 -9.34 -5.47 5.26
CA PHE A 13 -9.51 -5.77 3.84
C PHE A 13 -10.50 -4.81 3.16
N ASP A 14 -11.65 -4.57 3.78
CA ASP A 14 -12.70 -3.69 3.27
C ASP A 14 -12.24 -2.24 3.15
N GLU A 15 -11.31 -1.83 4.01
CA GLU A 15 -10.82 -0.46 4.09
C GLU A 15 -9.72 -0.16 3.04
N ILE A 16 -9.11 -1.18 2.42
CA ILE A 16 -7.96 -1.02 1.49
C ILE A 16 -8.24 0.02 0.38
N PRO A 17 -9.35 -0.04 -0.40
CA PRO A 17 -9.59 0.93 -1.47
C PRO A 17 -9.69 2.35 -0.94
N GLY A 18 -10.37 2.54 0.20
CA GLY A 18 -10.52 3.84 0.85
C GLY A 18 -9.20 4.41 1.38
N GLN A 19 -8.25 3.56 1.78
CA GLN A 19 -6.92 4.02 2.20
C GLN A 19 -6.05 4.37 1.00
N LEU A 20 -6.08 3.57 -0.07
CA LEU A 20 -5.29 3.83 -1.27
C LEU A 20 -5.78 5.03 -2.10
N SER A 21 -7.05 5.44 -1.95
CA SER A 21 -7.59 6.63 -2.61
C SER A 21 -7.10 7.95 -1.98
N LYS A 22 -6.58 7.91 -0.75
CA LYS A 22 -6.00 9.08 -0.06
C LYS A 22 -4.72 9.54 -0.76
N HIS A 23 -4.33 10.78 -0.51
CA HIS A 23 -3.11 11.33 -1.07
C HIS A 23 -1.87 10.54 -0.61
N GLU A 24 -1.69 10.41 0.70
CA GLU A 24 -0.55 9.73 1.34
C GLU A 24 -0.64 8.20 1.33
N LYS A 25 -1.82 7.63 1.07
CA LYS A 25 -2.10 6.17 0.98
C LYS A 25 -1.72 5.35 2.21
N LYS A 26 -1.38 6.02 3.32
CA LYS A 26 -1.06 5.39 4.60
C LYS A 26 -2.32 4.82 5.21
N PHE A 27 -2.22 3.57 5.66
CA PHE A 27 -3.31 2.92 6.37
C PHE A 27 -3.49 3.56 7.75
N SER A 28 -4.64 4.18 7.99
CA SER A 28 -5.01 4.79 9.25
C SER A 28 -5.87 3.84 10.07
N LEU A 29 -5.35 3.32 11.18
CA LEU A 29 -6.15 2.47 12.09
C LEU A 29 -7.41 3.14 12.61
N ALA A 30 -7.42 4.47 12.68
CA ALA A 30 -8.57 5.24 13.13
C ALA A 30 -9.78 5.11 12.19
N SER A 31 -9.60 4.65 10.94
CA SER A 31 -10.72 4.33 10.05
C SER A 31 -11.44 3.04 10.44
N LEU A 32 -10.76 2.10 11.11
CA LEU A 32 -11.38 0.86 11.57
C LEU A 32 -12.26 1.09 12.82
N SER A 33 -11.75 1.86 13.77
CA SER A 33 -12.47 2.29 14.98
C SER A 33 -11.68 3.36 15.71
N LYS A 34 -12.37 4.28 16.40
CA LYS A 34 -11.72 5.34 17.22
C LYS A 34 -10.79 4.77 18.30
N ALA A 35 -11.06 3.56 18.79
CA ALA A 35 -10.27 2.90 19.82
C ALA A 35 -9.22 1.93 19.25
N ALA A 36 -9.15 1.75 17.92
CA ALA A 36 -8.28 0.75 17.30
C ALA A 36 -6.80 1.00 17.66
N ARG A 37 -6.13 -0.04 18.15
CA ARG A 37 -4.69 -0.02 18.45
C ARG A 37 -3.95 -1.00 17.55
N PHE A 38 -2.76 -0.63 17.09
CA PHE A 38 -1.99 -1.46 16.16
C PHE A 38 -1.76 -2.88 16.69
N ARG A 39 -1.38 -3.00 17.97
CA ARG A 39 -1.17 -4.28 18.65
C ARG A 39 -2.37 -5.24 18.54
N GLU A 40 -3.59 -4.72 18.45
CA GLU A 40 -4.80 -5.54 18.35
C GLU A 40 -5.03 -6.07 16.93
N TYR A 41 -4.51 -5.38 15.92
CA TYR A 41 -4.70 -5.67 14.50
C TYR A 41 -3.45 -6.25 13.82
N GLU A 42 -2.30 -6.24 14.51
CA GLU A 42 -1.01 -6.70 13.98
C GLU A 42 -1.10 -8.10 13.36
N ASP A 43 -1.69 -9.06 14.09
CA ASP A 43 -1.90 -10.43 13.59
C ASP A 43 -2.77 -10.47 12.33
N ALA A 44 -3.75 -9.56 12.22
CA ALA A 44 -4.63 -9.50 11.06
C ALA A 44 -3.91 -8.95 9.81
N PHE A 45 -3.03 -7.94 9.97
CA PHE A 45 -2.17 -7.47 8.88
C PHE A 45 -1.20 -8.56 8.43
N ILE A 46 -0.51 -9.21 9.38
CA ILE A 46 0.43 -10.30 9.09
C ILE A 46 -0.30 -11.43 8.37
N TRP A 47 -1.48 -11.82 8.85
CA TRP A 47 -2.28 -12.85 8.22
C TRP A 47 -2.64 -12.53 6.77
N LEU A 48 -3.05 -11.29 6.48
CA LEU A 48 -3.35 -10.86 5.11
C LEU A 48 -2.13 -10.93 4.18
N ASP A 49 -0.93 -10.56 4.67
CA ASP A 49 0.32 -10.61 3.90
C ASP A 49 0.76 -12.05 3.66
N GLU A 50 0.75 -12.89 4.71
CA GLU A 50 1.12 -14.31 4.63
C GLU A 50 0.14 -15.13 3.78
N ALA A 51 -1.14 -14.76 3.79
CA ALA A 51 -2.17 -15.34 2.92
C ALA A 51 -2.06 -14.85 1.46
N MET A 52 -1.09 -13.98 1.13
CA MET A 52 -0.90 -13.40 -0.20
C MET A 52 -2.13 -12.63 -0.72
N ILE A 53 -2.88 -12.01 0.19
CA ILE A 53 -4.03 -11.15 -0.15
C ILE A 53 -3.57 -9.72 -0.37
N VAL A 54 -2.55 -9.30 0.38
CA VAL A 54 -2.01 -7.94 0.34
C VAL A 54 -0.48 -7.96 0.24
N ASN A 55 0.07 -6.79 -0.07
CA ASN A 55 1.48 -6.48 -0.07
C ASN A 55 1.71 -5.32 0.91
N ILE A 56 2.29 -5.61 2.07
CA ILE A 56 2.58 -4.56 3.06
C ILE A 56 3.82 -3.77 2.62
N CYS A 57 3.69 -2.44 2.59
CA CYS A 57 4.79 -1.52 2.35
C CYS A 57 5.01 -0.65 3.59
N PHE A 58 6.09 -0.87 4.33
CA PHE A 58 6.37 -0.14 5.57
C PHE A 58 7.17 1.15 5.32
N ASN A 59 6.94 2.18 6.11
CA ASN A 59 7.77 3.38 6.08
C ASN A 59 9.16 3.05 6.62
N ALA A 60 10.21 3.34 5.85
CA ALA A 60 11.57 3.42 6.34
C ALA A 60 11.80 4.83 6.88
N SER A 61 12.25 4.98 8.13
CA SER A 61 12.56 6.30 8.71
C SER A 61 13.89 6.88 8.20
N ASP A 62 14.74 6.03 7.64
CA ASP A 62 16.01 6.39 7.03
C ASP A 62 16.15 5.63 5.68
N PRO A 63 16.28 6.34 4.54
CA PRO A 63 16.38 5.73 3.21
C PRO A 63 17.80 5.23 2.92
N SER A 64 18.42 4.53 3.88
CA SER A 64 19.79 4.03 3.82
C SER A 64 19.85 2.49 3.75
N PRO A 65 21.02 1.89 3.45
CA PRO A 65 21.19 0.44 3.49
C PRO A 65 20.77 -0.13 4.84
N GLY A 66 19.99 -1.21 4.82
CA GLY A 66 19.39 -1.77 6.02
C GLY A 66 17.99 -1.20 6.33
N LEU A 67 17.19 -0.89 5.30
CA LEU A 67 15.78 -0.42 5.44
C LEU A 67 14.95 -1.19 6.47
N SER A 68 15.20 -2.50 6.66
CA SER A 68 14.53 -3.31 7.68
C SER A 68 14.81 -2.87 9.12
N LEU A 69 15.99 -2.29 9.39
CA LEU A 69 16.37 -1.74 10.70
C LEU A 69 15.63 -0.44 11.02
N TYR A 70 15.32 0.33 9.97
CA TYR A 70 14.63 1.62 10.05
C TYR A 70 13.13 1.51 9.78
N LYS A 71 12.59 0.29 9.79
CA LYS A 71 11.18 0.02 9.53
C LYS A 71 10.31 0.56 10.67
N ASN A 72 9.43 1.50 10.35
CA ASN A 72 8.37 1.92 11.26
C ASN A 72 7.15 1.01 11.06
N THR A 73 6.87 0.12 12.02
CA THR A 73 5.74 -0.81 11.97
C THR A 73 4.38 -0.12 12.04
N LEU A 74 4.30 1.09 12.61
CA LEU A 74 3.06 1.84 12.78
C LEU A 74 2.68 2.67 11.56
N SER A 75 3.55 2.76 10.55
CA SER A 75 3.29 3.50 9.32
C SER A 75 3.49 2.60 8.12
N LEU A 76 2.38 2.19 7.51
CA LEU A 76 2.35 1.27 6.38
C LEU A 76 1.37 1.76 5.32
N LYS A 77 1.66 1.45 4.07
CA LYS A 77 0.71 1.43 2.95
C LYS A 77 0.34 -0.04 2.70
N LEU A 78 -0.91 -0.31 2.34
CA LEU A 78 -1.41 -1.66 2.12
C LEU A 78 -1.94 -1.80 0.69
N TYR A 79 -1.18 -2.48 -0.15
CA TYR A 79 -1.56 -2.72 -1.55
C TYR A 79 -2.20 -4.11 -1.68
N MET A 80 -3.15 -4.30 -2.59
CA MET A 80 -3.68 -5.63 -2.88
C MET A 80 -2.68 -6.44 -3.69
N ALA A 81 -2.65 -7.75 -3.46
CA ALA A 81 -1.79 -8.67 -4.21
C ALA A 81 -2.21 -8.81 -5.68
N ASP A 82 -3.47 -8.51 -6.00
CA ASP A 82 -4.03 -8.53 -7.35
C ASP A 82 -4.75 -7.21 -7.64
N THR A 83 -4.36 -6.55 -8.74
CA THR A 83 -4.94 -5.27 -9.15
C THR A 83 -6.38 -5.42 -9.68
N GLY A 84 -6.72 -6.55 -10.31
CA GLY A 84 -8.09 -6.82 -10.73
C GLY A 84 -9.04 -7.00 -9.54
N LEU A 85 -8.55 -7.61 -8.45
CA LEU A 85 -9.26 -7.64 -7.17
C LEU A 85 -9.41 -6.23 -6.58
N LEU A 86 -8.38 -5.38 -6.64
CA LEU A 86 -8.50 -3.98 -6.21
C LEU A 86 -9.59 -3.24 -7.00
N LEU A 87 -9.61 -3.36 -8.32
CA LEU A 87 -10.62 -2.71 -9.15
C LEU A 87 -12.03 -3.23 -8.83
N SER A 88 -12.18 -4.54 -8.65
CA SER A 88 -13.48 -5.14 -8.33
C SER A 88 -13.96 -4.79 -6.93
N HIS A 89 -13.02 -4.60 -5.99
CA HIS A 89 -13.31 -4.21 -4.61
C HIS A 89 -13.67 -2.72 -4.52
N ALA A 90 -12.93 -1.86 -5.23
CA ALA A 90 -13.13 -0.42 -5.25
C ALA A 90 -14.35 0.05 -6.05
N PHE A 91 -14.72 -0.67 -7.12
CA PHE A 91 -15.78 -0.31 -8.07
C PHE A 91 -16.82 -1.42 -8.17
N ASN A 92 -17.60 -1.58 -7.10
CA ASN A 92 -18.54 -2.70 -6.90
C ASN A 92 -20.03 -2.30 -7.00
N GLU A 93 -20.32 -1.04 -7.32
CA GLU A 93 -21.67 -0.46 -7.31
C GLU A 93 -22.59 -1.03 -8.39
N SER A 94 -22.03 -1.56 -9.49
CA SER A 94 -22.81 -2.21 -10.54
C SER A 94 -22.03 -3.32 -11.25
N SER A 95 -22.75 -4.29 -11.79
CA SER A 95 -22.17 -5.37 -12.56
C SER A 95 -21.47 -4.83 -13.81
N GLY A 96 -20.15 -4.94 -13.88
CA GLY A 96 -19.36 -4.53 -15.03
C GLY A 96 -18.64 -3.19 -14.89
N MET A 97 -18.88 -2.42 -13.82
CA MET A 97 -18.17 -1.16 -13.59
C MET A 97 -16.65 -1.37 -13.53
N SER A 98 -16.17 -2.33 -12.74
CA SER A 98 -14.74 -2.65 -12.67
C SER A 98 -14.12 -3.02 -14.04
N LYS A 99 -14.90 -3.64 -14.92
CA LYS A 99 -14.48 -3.98 -16.30
C LYS A 99 -14.40 -2.73 -17.19
N GLU A 100 -15.36 -1.83 -17.06
CA GLU A 100 -15.35 -0.54 -17.75
C GLU A 100 -14.17 0.32 -17.31
N ILE A 101 -13.92 0.41 -16.00
CA ILE A 101 -12.72 1.07 -15.46
C ILE A 101 -11.46 0.42 -16.01
N ALA A 102 -11.33 -0.90 -15.95
CA ALA A 102 -10.16 -1.60 -16.50
C ALA A 102 -9.93 -1.27 -17.99
N LYS A 103 -11.01 -1.19 -18.78
CA LYS A 103 -10.93 -0.77 -20.18
C LYS A 103 -10.44 0.66 -20.32
N HIS A 104 -10.95 1.60 -19.51
CA HIS A 104 -10.50 2.98 -19.54
C HIS A 104 -9.03 3.13 -19.15
N ILE A 105 -8.49 2.29 -18.26
CA ILE A 105 -7.04 2.31 -17.93
C ILE A 105 -6.22 1.99 -19.19
N VAL A 106 -6.61 0.94 -19.91
CA VAL A 106 -5.90 0.49 -21.12
C VAL A 106 -6.02 1.52 -22.25
N GLU A 107 -7.16 2.21 -22.33
CA GLU A 107 -7.41 3.24 -23.34
C GLU A 107 -6.86 4.63 -22.98
N ASP A 108 -6.26 4.80 -21.79
CA ASP A 108 -5.79 6.08 -21.26
C ASP A 108 -6.92 7.15 -21.17
N LYS A 109 -8.07 6.74 -20.62
CA LYS A 109 -9.30 7.55 -20.56
C LYS A 109 -9.92 7.65 -19.15
N LEU A 110 -9.18 7.34 -18.09
CA LEU A 110 -9.73 7.48 -16.75
C LEU A 110 -9.84 8.95 -16.34
N GLU A 111 -10.94 9.30 -15.68
CA GLU A 111 -11.22 10.68 -15.26
C GLU A 111 -10.96 10.93 -13.75
N PHE A 112 -10.48 9.93 -13.00
CA PHE A 112 -10.28 10.01 -11.54
C PHE A 112 -8.87 9.59 -11.09
N ASN A 113 -8.60 9.61 -9.78
CA ASN A 113 -7.26 9.37 -9.20
C ASN A 113 -6.67 8.00 -9.58
N HIS A 114 -5.81 8.00 -10.61
CA HIS A 114 -5.10 6.85 -11.11
C HIS A 114 -3.98 6.35 -10.17
N GLY A 115 -3.51 7.21 -9.26
CA GLY A 115 -2.34 6.93 -8.41
C GLY A 115 -2.53 5.67 -7.55
N MET A 116 -3.74 5.42 -7.06
CA MET A 116 -4.03 4.20 -6.28
C MET A 116 -3.80 2.93 -7.10
N ILE A 117 -4.18 2.95 -8.38
CA ILE A 117 -4.12 1.79 -9.28
C ILE A 117 -2.68 1.58 -9.73
N PHE A 118 -2.01 2.64 -10.21
CA PHE A 118 -0.63 2.52 -10.67
C PHE A 118 0.34 2.13 -9.56
N GLU A 119 0.20 2.70 -8.35
CA GLU A 119 1.02 2.26 -7.23
C GLU A 119 0.75 0.80 -6.86
N ASN A 120 -0.51 0.34 -6.93
CA ASN A 120 -0.83 -1.06 -6.68
C ASN A 120 -0.21 -1.99 -7.74
N ILE A 121 -0.26 -1.61 -9.02
CA ILE A 121 0.39 -2.33 -10.12
C ILE A 121 1.90 -2.42 -9.88
N VAL A 122 2.54 -1.32 -9.51
CA VAL A 122 3.98 -1.28 -9.20
C VAL A 122 4.31 -2.15 -7.99
N ALA A 123 3.52 -2.08 -6.91
CA ALA A 123 3.67 -2.92 -5.73
C ALA A 123 3.58 -4.43 -6.09
N GLN A 124 2.57 -4.81 -6.88
CA GLN A 124 2.37 -6.17 -7.37
C GLN A 124 3.57 -6.64 -8.22
N MET A 125 4.05 -5.82 -9.17
CA MET A 125 5.22 -6.14 -9.99
C MET A 125 6.50 -6.33 -9.17
N LEU A 126 6.74 -5.46 -8.19
CA LEU A 126 7.91 -5.53 -7.32
C LEU A 126 7.88 -6.78 -6.44
N ARG A 127 6.70 -7.10 -5.88
CA ARG A 127 6.50 -8.27 -5.03
C ARG A 127 6.60 -9.58 -5.81
N ALA A 128 6.08 -9.62 -7.03
CA ALA A 128 6.29 -10.74 -7.95
C ALA A 128 7.78 -11.00 -8.26
N LYS A 129 8.62 -9.96 -8.20
CA LYS A 129 10.10 -10.07 -8.31
C LYS A 129 10.80 -10.35 -6.98
N GLY A 130 10.07 -10.72 -5.93
CA GLY A 130 10.61 -11.04 -4.60
C GLY A 130 11.17 -9.84 -3.84
N LYS A 131 10.81 -8.60 -4.23
CA LYS A 131 11.28 -7.39 -3.54
C LYS A 131 10.44 -7.14 -2.30
N LYS A 132 11.09 -6.74 -1.19
CA LYS A 132 10.41 -6.18 -0.02
C LYS A 132 10.08 -4.72 -0.32
N LEU A 133 8.88 -4.30 0.05
CA LEU A 133 8.41 -2.94 -0.19
C LEU A 133 8.65 -2.09 1.05
N TYR A 134 9.26 -0.93 0.81
CA TYR A 134 9.37 0.15 1.76
C TYR A 134 8.98 1.42 1.06
N PHE A 135 8.44 2.39 1.78
CA PHE A 135 8.28 3.75 1.28
C PHE A 135 9.03 4.69 2.22
N TYR A 136 9.23 5.94 1.82
CA TYR A 136 9.76 6.96 2.72
C TYR A 136 8.84 8.14 2.74
N SER A 137 8.55 8.64 3.93
CA SER A 137 7.83 9.89 4.10
C SER A 137 8.41 10.66 5.27
N ARG A 138 8.64 11.96 5.05
CA ARG A 138 8.98 12.92 6.08
C ARG A 138 8.06 14.11 5.92
N THR A 139 7.30 14.42 6.97
CA THR A 139 6.45 15.61 7.02
C THR A 139 7.10 16.64 7.92
N ASP A 140 7.34 17.83 7.40
CA ASP A 140 7.80 18.99 8.18
C ASP A 140 6.67 20.01 8.25
N THR A 141 6.13 20.20 9.46
CA THR A 141 4.98 21.08 9.71
C THR A 141 5.35 22.56 9.76
N LYS A 142 6.64 22.89 9.77
CA LYS A 142 7.13 24.28 9.80
C LYS A 142 7.60 24.73 8.43
N ASN A 143 8.17 23.82 7.64
CA ASN A 143 8.56 24.10 6.27
C ASN A 143 8.05 23.01 5.33
N HIS A 144 7.00 23.32 4.57
CA HIS A 144 6.40 22.36 3.63
C HIS A 144 7.36 21.91 2.52
N GLU A 145 8.35 22.72 2.12
CA GLU A 145 9.35 22.34 1.11
C GLU A 145 10.25 21.19 1.58
N ASN A 146 10.36 20.99 2.90
CA ASN A 146 11.10 19.90 3.51
C ASN A 146 10.28 18.60 3.61
N THR A 147 8.99 18.64 3.25
CA THR A 147 8.14 17.46 3.19
C THR A 147 8.47 16.65 1.94
N MET A 148 8.74 15.37 2.13
CA MET A 148 9.14 14.47 1.05
C MET A 148 8.38 13.16 1.19
N GLU A 149 7.91 12.64 0.07
CA GLU A 149 7.36 11.30 -0.05
C GLU A 149 8.06 10.60 -1.22
N ILE A 150 8.35 9.31 -1.03
CA ILE A 150 8.89 8.42 -2.06
C ILE A 150 8.04 7.16 -1.99
N ASP A 151 7.39 6.80 -3.10
CA ASP A 151 6.42 5.70 -3.13
C ASP A 151 7.04 4.35 -2.77
N PHE A 152 8.20 4.04 -3.38
CA PHE A 152 8.92 2.81 -3.06
C PHE A 152 10.44 3.03 -2.94
N LEU A 153 11.04 2.35 -1.98
CA LEU A 153 12.46 2.17 -1.79
C LEU A 153 12.80 0.70 -1.92
N ILE A 154 13.61 0.37 -2.92
CA ILE A 154 13.96 -1.01 -3.23
C ILE A 154 15.45 -1.24 -3.05
N TYR A 155 15.79 -2.21 -2.20
CA TYR A 155 17.17 -2.68 -2.09
C TYR A 155 17.60 -3.39 -3.38
N ASP A 156 18.68 -2.91 -3.96
CA ASP A 156 19.29 -3.50 -5.14
C ASP A 156 20.11 -4.74 -4.72
N THR A 157 19.59 -5.91 -5.04
CA THR A 157 20.25 -7.19 -4.75
C THR A 157 21.49 -7.43 -5.62
N THR A 158 21.68 -6.66 -6.69
CA THR A 158 22.85 -6.75 -7.59
C THR A 158 23.98 -5.82 -7.19
N LYS A 159 23.70 -4.80 -6.35
CA LYS A 159 24.66 -3.78 -5.91
C LYS A 159 24.56 -3.60 -4.40
N THR A 160 25.53 -4.16 -3.68
CA THR A 160 25.59 -4.09 -2.22
C THR A 160 25.44 -2.66 -1.72
N GLY A 161 24.49 -2.44 -0.81
CA GLY A 161 24.29 -1.13 -0.18
C GLY A 161 23.64 -0.07 -1.07
N LYS A 162 23.04 -0.44 -2.20
CA LYS A 162 22.26 0.52 -3.01
C LYS A 162 20.76 0.42 -2.72
N ILE A 163 20.15 1.55 -2.38
CA ILE A 163 18.70 1.73 -2.35
C ILE A 163 18.30 2.51 -3.62
N SER A 164 17.32 1.98 -4.34
CA SER A 164 16.74 2.62 -5.53
C SER A 164 15.36 3.19 -5.17
N PRO A 165 15.18 4.53 -5.23
CA PRO A 165 13.85 5.11 -5.13
C PRO A 165 13.07 4.89 -6.42
N ILE A 166 11.77 4.65 -6.28
CA ILE A 166 10.81 4.56 -7.38
C ILE A 166 9.67 5.51 -7.02
N GLU A 167 9.40 6.40 -7.96
CA GLU A 167 8.29 7.35 -7.94
C GLU A 167 7.31 6.94 -9.02
N VAL A 168 6.06 6.71 -8.65
CA VAL A 168 5.02 6.30 -9.59
C VAL A 168 4.34 7.55 -10.15
N LYS A 169 4.31 7.65 -11.47
CA LYS A 169 3.56 8.70 -12.16
C LYS A 169 2.32 8.08 -12.79
N SER A 170 1.22 8.79 -12.62
CA SER A 170 -0.12 8.40 -13.01
C SER A 170 -0.75 9.49 -13.85
#